data_AF-A0A523Q368-F1
#
_entry.id   AF-A0A523Q368-F1
#
_cell.length_a   1.000
_cell.length_b   1.000
_cell.length_c   1.000
_cell.angle_alpha   90.00
_cell.angle_beta   90.00
_cell.angle_gamma   90.00
#
_symmetry.space_group_name_H-M   'P 1'
#
loop_
_entity.id
_entity.type
_entity.pdbx_description
1 polymer ?
#
loop_
_entity_poly.entity_id
_entity_poly.type
_entity_poly.pdbx_seq_one_letter_code
_entity_poly.pdbx_strand_id
1 'polypeptide(L)'
;MIRGLFVARYAQAYVDFIRVEPWYQFNFWSTLTDLWATVPWHGPDLIRRWERRFLLTSELLVKAGYGQLIRIGSESVYETAKPVTAVSLNRVPVPDQRYPDFKLLDPAGLATVPRYEGFTRYSLWLAAQGIDFLEVAGNDDEIVVSLIVPDAWTTIMSRQLFEQPVLTRPGTKRSVLAIPVRQLGDFLRHVLTRPEVVVEHVYDF
;
A
#
# COMPACT_ATOMS: atom_id res chain seq x y z
N MET A 1 -20.12 -21.03 13.78
CA MET A 1 -19.44 -20.35 12.66
C MET A 1 -19.47 -18.81 12.74
N ILE A 2 -19.62 -18.21 13.94
CA ILE A 2 -19.73 -16.74 14.15
C ILE A 2 -18.39 -16.12 14.63
N ARG A 3 -17.39 -16.95 14.98
CA ARG A 3 -16.17 -16.55 15.73
C ARG A 3 -15.08 -15.83 14.93
N GLY A 4 -15.02 -16.02 13.62
CA GLY A 4 -14.02 -15.37 12.74
C GLY A 4 -14.54 -14.12 12.03
N LEU A 5 -15.86 -13.89 12.05
CA LEU A 5 -16.48 -12.88 11.19
C LEU A 5 -16.15 -11.45 11.61
N PHE A 6 -16.15 -11.15 12.92
CA PHE A 6 -15.76 -9.83 13.42
C PHE A 6 -14.30 -9.51 13.06
N VAL A 7 -13.37 -10.42 13.38
CA VAL A 7 -11.94 -10.20 13.15
C VAL A 7 -11.65 -10.12 11.66
N ALA A 8 -12.26 -10.97 10.83
CA ALA A 8 -12.12 -10.89 9.37
C ALA A 8 -12.66 -9.56 8.81
N ARG A 9 -13.81 -9.10 9.29
CA ARG A 9 -14.40 -7.81 8.88
C ARG A 9 -13.51 -6.63 9.31
N TYR A 10 -13.06 -6.60 10.56
CA TYR A 10 -12.14 -5.59 11.06
C TYR A 10 -10.83 -5.60 10.26
N ALA A 11 -10.22 -6.77 10.06
CA ALA A 11 -8.97 -6.89 9.31
C ALA A 11 -9.12 -6.39 7.87
N GLN A 12 -10.23 -6.73 7.20
CA GLN A 12 -10.51 -6.24 5.85
C GLN A 12 -10.70 -4.72 5.83
N ALA A 13 -11.55 -4.18 6.71
CA ALA A 13 -11.78 -2.73 6.79
C ALA A 13 -10.49 -1.95 7.10
N TYR A 14 -9.63 -2.52 7.95
CA TYR A 14 -8.33 -1.95 8.25
C TYR A 14 -7.38 -2.00 7.03
N VAL A 15 -7.33 -3.12 6.30
CA VAL A 15 -6.54 -3.23 5.06
C VAL A 15 -7.01 -2.24 4.01
N ASP A 16 -8.31 -2.13 3.79
CA ASP A 16 -8.92 -1.21 2.82
C ASP A 16 -8.57 0.25 3.16
N PHE A 17 -8.50 0.57 4.46
CA PHE A 17 -8.11 1.89 4.94
C PHE A 17 -6.62 2.19 4.73
N ILE A 18 -5.72 1.30 5.18
CA ILE A 18 -4.27 1.58 5.14
C ILE A 18 -3.67 1.61 3.73
N ARG A 19 -4.43 1.16 2.72
CA ARG A 19 -4.07 1.28 1.31
C ARG A 19 -4.09 2.72 0.80
N VAL A 20 -4.81 3.60 1.50
CA VAL A 20 -5.06 4.99 1.10
C VAL A 20 -4.64 5.96 2.19
N GLU A 21 -4.87 5.62 3.45
CA GLU A 21 -4.70 6.52 4.59
C GLU A 21 -3.66 5.99 5.60
N PRO A 22 -2.93 6.88 6.29
CA PRO A 22 -2.03 6.46 7.36
C PRO A 22 -2.77 5.74 8.50
N TRP A 23 -2.22 4.62 8.97
CA TRP A 23 -2.87 3.74 9.95
C TRP A 23 -3.41 4.44 11.21
N TYR A 24 -2.73 5.48 11.69
CA TYR A 24 -3.09 6.20 12.93
C TYR A 24 -4.39 6.99 12.81
N GLN A 25 -4.88 7.20 11.59
CA GLN A 25 -6.17 7.85 11.33
C GLN A 25 -7.34 6.86 11.39
N PHE A 26 -7.08 5.55 11.42
CA PHE A 26 -8.14 4.55 11.51
C PHE A 26 -8.90 4.67 12.83
N ASN A 27 -10.23 4.56 12.78
CA ASN A 27 -11.07 4.69 13.96
C ASN A 27 -11.07 3.41 14.82
N PHE A 28 -9.99 3.20 15.57
CA PHE A 28 -9.87 2.07 16.48
C PHE A 28 -10.88 2.13 17.64
N TRP A 29 -11.30 3.33 18.05
CA TRP A 29 -12.33 3.51 19.09
C TRP A 29 -13.68 2.95 18.64
N SER A 30 -14.13 3.27 17.43
CA SER A 30 -15.40 2.73 16.92
C SER A 30 -15.34 1.20 16.78
N THR A 31 -14.21 0.68 16.30
CA THR A 31 -13.97 -0.77 16.23
C THR A 31 -14.02 -1.44 17.60
N LEU A 32 -13.45 -0.79 18.62
CA LEU A 32 -13.53 -1.26 20.00
C LEU A 32 -14.97 -1.26 20.50
N THR A 33 -15.74 -0.18 20.27
CA THR A 33 -17.16 -0.15 20.66
C THR A 33 -17.97 -1.25 19.95
N ASP A 34 -17.69 -1.51 18.67
CA ASP A 34 -18.33 -2.58 17.89
C ASP A 34 -18.00 -3.97 18.44
N LEU A 35 -16.75 -4.20 18.88
CA LEU A 35 -16.32 -5.47 19.52
C LEU A 35 -17.15 -5.79 20.77
N TRP A 36 -17.41 -4.79 21.61
CA TRP A 36 -18.17 -4.96 22.84
C TRP A 36 -19.68 -5.06 22.58
N ALA A 37 -20.19 -4.38 21.54
CA ALA A 37 -21.60 -4.41 21.17
C ALA A 37 -22.02 -5.70 20.43
N THR A 38 -21.21 -6.19 19.49
CA THR A 38 -21.65 -7.22 18.54
C THR A 38 -21.17 -8.62 18.84
N VAL A 39 -20.06 -8.79 19.57
CA VAL A 39 -19.56 -10.12 19.91
C VAL A 39 -20.35 -10.68 21.12
N PRO A 40 -20.95 -11.88 21.02
CA PRO A 40 -21.72 -12.44 22.14
C PRO A 40 -20.84 -12.71 23.36
N TRP A 41 -21.38 -12.44 24.55
CA TRP A 41 -20.71 -12.67 25.85
C TRP A 41 -20.67 -14.14 26.27
N HIS A 42 -21.65 -14.92 25.80
CA HIS A 42 -21.85 -16.32 26.18
C HIS A 42 -21.86 -17.24 24.94
N GLY A 43 -21.76 -18.54 25.18
CA GLY A 43 -21.74 -19.59 24.17
C GLY A 43 -20.62 -20.61 24.42
N PRO A 44 -20.42 -21.57 23.51
CA PRO A 44 -19.35 -22.56 23.66
C PRO A 44 -17.98 -21.88 23.76
N ASP A 45 -17.02 -22.58 24.40
CA ASP A 45 -15.65 -22.14 24.72
C ASP A 45 -15.57 -20.74 25.35
N LEU A 46 -16.20 -20.56 26.51
CA LEU A 46 -16.25 -19.30 27.25
C LEU A 46 -14.85 -18.75 27.54
N ILE A 47 -13.96 -19.54 28.15
CA ILE A 47 -12.62 -19.07 28.55
C ILE A 47 -11.85 -18.49 27.35
N ARG A 48 -11.73 -19.25 26.25
CA ARG A 48 -11.05 -18.80 25.03
C ARG A 48 -11.68 -17.56 24.38
N ARG A 49 -12.98 -17.35 24.58
CA ARG A 49 -13.66 -16.16 24.08
C ARG A 49 -13.28 -14.93 24.88
N TRP A 50 -13.22 -15.06 26.20
CA TRP A 50 -12.81 -13.99 27.10
C TRP A 50 -11.35 -13.62 26.88
N GLU A 51 -10.46 -14.60 26.77
CA GLU A 51 -9.04 -14.39 26.41
C GLU A 51 -8.90 -13.57 25.12
N ARG A 52 -9.56 -13.99 24.03
CA ARG A 52 -9.49 -13.27 22.75
C ARG A 52 -10.09 -11.87 22.81
N ARG A 53 -11.22 -11.70 23.51
CA ARG A 53 -11.83 -10.38 23.67
C ARG A 53 -10.90 -9.45 24.44
N PHE A 54 -10.25 -9.93 25.49
CA PHE A 54 -9.27 -9.15 26.25
C PHE A 54 -8.08 -8.77 25.36
N LEU A 55 -7.49 -9.73 24.64
CA LEU A 55 -6.38 -9.47 23.72
C LEU A 55 -6.73 -8.43 22.65
N LEU A 56 -7.87 -8.57 21.98
CA LEU A 56 -8.35 -7.61 20.97
C LEU A 56 -8.64 -6.24 21.57
N THR A 57 -9.19 -6.20 22.79
CA THR A 57 -9.44 -4.94 23.51
C THR A 57 -8.13 -4.23 23.79
N SER A 58 -7.13 -4.94 24.32
CA SER A 58 -5.80 -4.37 24.58
C SER A 58 -5.14 -3.85 23.31
N GLU A 59 -5.18 -4.62 22.21
CA GLU A 59 -4.64 -4.20 20.91
C GLU A 59 -5.31 -2.91 20.41
N LEU A 60 -6.64 -2.88 20.37
CA LEU A 60 -7.40 -1.73 19.85
C LEU A 60 -7.22 -0.50 20.74
N LEU A 61 -7.18 -0.66 22.06
CA LEU A 61 -6.93 0.45 23.00
C LEU A 61 -5.55 1.05 22.81
N VAL A 62 -4.51 0.21 22.70
CA VAL A 62 -3.14 0.67 22.48
C VAL A 62 -3.04 1.40 21.14
N LYS A 63 -3.61 0.84 20.07
CA LYS A 63 -3.63 1.49 18.75
C LYS A 63 -4.43 2.79 18.74
N ALA A 64 -5.57 2.85 19.43
CA ALA A 64 -6.39 4.05 19.54
C ALA A 64 -5.65 5.16 20.28
N GLY A 65 -5.07 4.86 21.43
CA GLY A 65 -4.30 5.82 22.22
C GLY A 65 -3.05 6.30 21.47
N TYR A 66 -2.29 5.37 20.89
CA TYR A 66 -1.07 5.72 20.17
C TYR A 66 -1.34 6.47 18.87
N GLY A 67 -2.36 6.06 18.11
CA GLY A 67 -2.79 6.78 16.91
C GLY A 67 -3.26 8.20 17.21
N GLN A 68 -3.97 8.39 18.33
CA GLN A 68 -4.36 9.73 18.80
C GLN A 68 -3.16 10.60 19.18
N LEU A 69 -2.15 10.03 19.84
CA LEU A 69 -0.90 10.75 20.15
C LEU A 69 -0.17 11.20 18.88
N ILE A 70 -0.06 10.31 17.88
CA ILE A 70 0.53 10.66 16.58
C ILE A 70 -0.27 11.75 15.92
N ARG A 71 -1.60 11.67 15.91
CA ARG A 71 -2.46 12.68 15.28
C ARG A 71 -2.28 14.06 15.89
N ILE A 72 -2.25 14.16 17.22
CA ILE A 72 -2.00 15.43 17.93
C ILE A 72 -0.59 15.95 17.61
N GLY A 73 0.40 15.06 17.56
CA GLY A 73 1.79 15.41 17.23
C GLY A 73 1.98 15.79 15.76
N SER A 74 1.26 15.18 14.84
CA SER A 74 1.37 15.46 13.41
C SER A 74 0.61 16.73 13.04
N GLU A 75 -0.62 16.93 13.53
CA GLU A 75 -1.37 18.19 13.34
C GLU A 75 -0.62 19.42 13.89
N SER A 76 0.29 19.24 14.86
CA SER A 76 1.09 20.32 15.42
C SER A 76 2.45 20.56 14.76
N VAL A 77 2.94 19.63 13.92
CA VAL A 77 4.32 19.69 13.35
C VAL A 77 4.34 19.56 11.82
N TYR A 78 3.38 18.86 11.21
CA TYR A 78 3.34 18.57 9.78
C TYR A 78 1.96 18.90 9.18
N GLU A 79 1.93 19.51 8.01
CA GLU A 79 0.70 19.53 7.19
C GLU A 79 0.23 18.08 6.96
N THR A 80 -1.10 17.87 6.98
CA THR A 80 -1.74 16.58 6.71
C THR A 80 -1.05 15.88 5.52
N ALA A 81 -0.70 14.60 5.69
CA ALA A 81 -0.04 13.82 4.64
C ALA A 81 -0.73 14.06 3.30
N LYS A 82 -0.03 14.67 2.35
CA LYS A 82 -0.62 15.00 1.05
C LYS A 82 -1.04 13.69 0.37
N PRO A 83 -2.28 13.56 -0.12
CA PRO A 83 -2.77 12.32 -0.72
C PRO A 83 -2.16 12.06 -2.11
N VAL A 84 -1.33 12.98 -2.59
CA VAL A 84 -0.64 12.91 -3.88
C VAL A 84 0.86 13.08 -3.71
N THR A 85 1.62 12.47 -4.62
CA THR A 85 3.06 12.70 -4.79
C THR A 85 3.32 13.36 -6.15
N ALA A 86 4.37 14.17 -6.22
CA ALA A 86 4.79 14.79 -7.46
C ALA A 86 5.67 13.83 -8.27
N VAL A 87 5.49 13.81 -9.58
CA VAL A 87 6.32 13.06 -10.52
C VAL A 87 6.76 13.98 -11.66
N SER A 88 8.02 13.85 -12.05
CA SER A 88 8.54 14.46 -13.28
C SER A 88 8.62 13.39 -14.35
N LEU A 89 7.99 13.61 -15.50
CA LEU A 89 7.87 12.63 -16.58
C LEU A 89 8.63 13.10 -17.82
N ASN A 90 9.17 12.15 -18.60
CA ASN A 90 9.83 12.50 -19.87
C ASN A 90 8.85 13.02 -20.94
N ARG A 91 7.54 12.77 -20.78
CA ARG A 91 6.47 13.28 -21.63
C ARG A 91 5.11 13.22 -20.94
N VAL A 92 4.17 14.02 -21.44
CA VAL A 92 2.79 14.05 -20.96
C VAL A 92 2.01 12.83 -21.49
N PRO A 93 1.25 12.11 -20.63
CA PRO A 93 0.40 11.00 -21.06
C PRO A 93 -0.79 11.47 -21.88
N VAL A 94 -1.32 10.56 -22.71
CA VAL A 94 -2.66 10.71 -23.26
C VAL A 94 -3.67 10.61 -22.11
N PRO A 95 -4.59 11.57 -21.95
CA PRO A 95 -5.60 11.52 -20.91
C PRO A 95 -6.45 10.24 -20.96
N ASP A 96 -6.72 9.66 -19.80
CA ASP A 96 -7.57 8.47 -19.65
C ASP A 96 -8.53 8.67 -18.48
N GLN A 97 -9.83 8.58 -18.75
CA GLN A 97 -10.88 8.80 -17.75
C GLN A 97 -10.83 7.81 -16.58
N ARG A 98 -10.14 6.67 -16.74
CA ARG A 98 -9.92 5.70 -15.66
C ARG A 98 -8.89 6.17 -14.62
N TYR A 99 -8.16 7.25 -14.90
CA TYR A 99 -7.10 7.83 -14.07
C TYR A 99 -7.39 9.32 -13.76
N PRO A 100 -8.53 9.64 -13.15
CA PRO A 100 -9.01 11.02 -13.00
C PRO A 100 -8.18 11.87 -12.03
N ASP A 101 -7.38 11.25 -11.16
CA ASP A 101 -6.57 11.94 -10.15
C ASP A 101 -5.19 12.33 -10.67
N PHE A 102 -4.85 11.96 -11.92
CA PHE A 102 -3.66 12.47 -12.58
C PHE A 102 -3.86 13.96 -12.88
N LYS A 103 -3.00 14.81 -12.34
CA LYS A 103 -3.05 16.26 -12.60
C LYS A 103 -1.71 16.74 -13.12
N LEU A 104 -1.70 17.18 -14.37
CA LEU A 104 -0.55 17.86 -14.95
C LEU A 104 -0.40 19.24 -14.30
N LEU A 105 0.80 19.55 -13.81
CA LEU A 105 1.14 20.82 -13.18
C LEU A 105 1.81 21.78 -14.16
N ASP A 106 2.58 21.25 -15.12
CA ASP A 106 3.20 22.05 -16.17
C ASP A 106 3.31 21.30 -17.53
N PRO A 107 3.55 22.02 -18.64
CA PRO A 107 3.75 21.38 -19.95
C PRO A 107 5.06 20.58 -20.08
N ALA A 108 6.01 20.73 -19.15
CA ALA A 108 7.29 20.05 -19.17
C ALA A 108 7.20 18.61 -18.66
N GLY A 109 6.08 18.22 -18.05
CA GLY A 109 5.81 16.86 -17.59
C GLY A 109 5.77 16.72 -16.07
N LEU A 110 5.81 17.82 -15.31
CA LEU A 110 5.54 17.78 -13.87
C LEU A 110 4.06 17.50 -13.64
N ALA A 111 3.76 16.49 -12.85
CA ALA A 111 2.40 16.09 -12.52
C ALA A 111 2.27 15.62 -11.07
N THR A 112 1.04 15.44 -10.62
CA THR A 112 0.73 14.74 -9.37
C THR A 112 -0.07 13.48 -9.65
N VAL A 113 0.20 12.45 -8.86
CA VAL A 113 -0.50 11.17 -8.85
C VAL A 113 -0.83 10.77 -7.41
N PRO A 114 -1.87 9.95 -7.18
CA PRO A 114 -2.18 9.45 -5.84
C PRO A 114 -1.02 8.69 -5.20
N ARG A 115 -0.91 8.76 -3.87
CA ARG A 115 0.07 8.02 -3.06
C ARG A 115 -0.33 6.56 -2.83
N TYR A 116 0.57 5.79 -2.21
CA TYR A 116 0.33 4.42 -1.74
C TYR A 116 -0.13 3.46 -2.85
N GLU A 117 -1.23 2.71 -2.67
CA GLU A 117 -1.74 1.79 -3.70
C GLU A 117 -2.07 2.52 -5.01
N GLY A 118 -2.50 3.78 -4.92
CA GLY A 118 -2.72 4.63 -6.07
C GLY A 118 -1.45 4.85 -6.89
N PHE A 119 -0.30 5.04 -6.25
CA PHE A 119 0.96 5.27 -6.96
C PHE A 119 1.34 4.07 -7.83
N THR A 120 1.16 2.85 -7.31
CA THR A 120 1.38 1.61 -8.08
C THR A 120 0.50 1.57 -9.33
N ARG A 121 -0.80 1.82 -9.17
CA ARG A 121 -1.77 1.80 -10.28
C ARG A 121 -1.46 2.85 -11.36
N TYR A 122 -1.13 4.07 -10.96
CA TYR A 122 -0.82 5.15 -11.90
C TYR A 122 0.55 4.95 -12.56
N SER A 123 1.52 4.37 -11.84
CA SER A 123 2.84 4.07 -12.41
C SER A 123 2.77 3.03 -13.52
N LEU A 124 1.97 1.98 -13.32
CA LEU A 124 1.72 0.96 -14.35
C LEU A 124 1.05 1.55 -15.60
N TRP A 125 0.10 2.47 -15.41
CA TRP A 125 -0.56 3.16 -16.51
C TRP A 125 0.39 4.05 -17.31
N LEU A 126 1.18 4.88 -16.63
CA LEU A 126 2.19 5.72 -17.27
C LEU A 126 3.22 4.87 -18.03
N ALA A 127 3.72 3.81 -17.39
CA ALA A 127 4.66 2.88 -18.01
C ALA A 127 4.05 2.21 -19.26
N ALA A 128 2.80 1.75 -19.19
CA ALA A 128 2.09 1.14 -20.32
C ALA A 128 1.91 2.09 -21.51
N GLN A 129 1.88 3.41 -21.28
CA GLN A 129 1.91 4.38 -22.35
C GLN A 129 3.28 4.57 -22.98
N GLY A 130 4.37 4.04 -22.40
CA GLY A 130 5.75 4.26 -22.82
C GLY A 130 6.39 5.51 -22.20
N ILE A 131 5.98 5.86 -20.98
CA ILE A 131 6.47 7.05 -20.26
C ILE A 131 7.52 6.61 -19.23
N ASP A 132 8.54 7.44 -19.05
CA ASP A 132 9.59 7.25 -18.05
C ASP A 132 9.54 8.36 -17.01
N PHE A 133 9.95 7.99 -15.79
CA PHE A 133 10.02 8.87 -14.65
C PHE A 133 11.41 9.49 -14.62
N LEU A 134 11.47 10.82 -14.53
CA LEU A 134 12.71 11.55 -14.30
C LEU A 134 12.97 11.68 -12.80
N GLU A 135 11.91 12.01 -12.05
CA GLU A 135 11.92 12.16 -10.59
C GLU A 135 10.57 11.69 -10.01
N VAL A 136 10.61 11.18 -8.79
CA VAL A 136 9.43 10.85 -7.98
C VAL A 136 9.63 11.45 -6.59
N ALA A 137 8.68 12.28 -6.14
CA ALA A 137 8.78 13.05 -4.90
C ALA A 137 10.07 13.90 -4.77
N GLY A 138 10.66 14.31 -5.91
CA GLY A 138 11.93 15.04 -5.95
C GLY A 138 13.19 14.16 -5.79
N ASN A 139 13.05 12.83 -5.87
CA ASN A 139 14.15 11.88 -5.85
C ASN A 139 14.34 11.25 -7.26
N ASP A 140 15.58 11.15 -7.73
CA ASP A 140 15.97 10.56 -9.02
C ASP A 140 16.90 9.34 -8.91
N ASP A 141 17.20 8.88 -7.69
CA ASP A 141 18.09 7.75 -7.43
C ASP A 141 17.32 6.42 -7.52
N GLU A 142 17.14 5.67 -6.43
CA GLU A 142 16.44 4.39 -6.43
C GLU A 142 15.04 4.46 -5.83
N ILE A 143 14.11 3.73 -6.45
CA ILE A 143 12.76 3.48 -5.98
C ILE A 143 12.58 1.98 -5.71
N VAL A 144 11.82 1.64 -4.68
CA VAL A 144 11.55 0.25 -4.33
C VAL A 144 10.34 -0.26 -5.10
N VAL A 145 10.44 -1.49 -5.61
CA VAL A 145 9.33 -2.22 -6.23
C VAL A 145 9.23 -3.61 -5.63
N SER A 146 8.03 -4.02 -5.24
CA SER A 146 7.72 -5.37 -4.80
C SER A 146 6.91 -6.11 -5.87
N LEU A 147 7.33 -7.34 -6.16
CA LEU A 147 6.69 -8.22 -7.11
C LEU A 147 6.31 -9.54 -6.44
N ILE A 148 5.22 -10.16 -6.90
CA ILE A 148 4.95 -11.58 -6.69
C ILE A 148 5.31 -12.32 -7.98
N VAL A 149 6.23 -13.27 -7.87
CA VAL A 149 6.85 -13.98 -9.00
C VAL A 149 7.00 -15.47 -8.72
N PRO A 150 7.15 -16.33 -9.74
CA PRO A 150 7.53 -17.73 -9.54
C PRO A 150 8.90 -17.85 -8.84
N ASP A 151 9.13 -18.94 -8.11
CA ASP A 151 10.39 -19.13 -7.38
C ASP A 151 11.64 -19.09 -8.29
N ALA A 152 11.51 -19.59 -9.52
CA ALA A 152 12.57 -19.60 -10.53
C ALA A 152 12.81 -18.23 -11.19
N TRP A 153 11.98 -17.23 -10.91
CA TRP A 153 12.14 -15.90 -11.50
C TRP A 153 13.37 -15.20 -10.96
N THR A 154 14.11 -14.56 -11.89
CA THR A 154 15.29 -13.75 -11.62
C THR A 154 15.30 -12.53 -12.53
N THR A 155 16.02 -11.49 -12.12
CA THR A 155 16.22 -10.27 -12.93
C THR A 155 17.65 -9.76 -12.76
N ILE A 156 18.17 -9.16 -13.82
CA ILE A 156 19.43 -8.39 -13.82
C ILE A 156 19.19 -6.89 -14.05
N MET A 157 17.94 -6.48 -14.29
CA MET A 157 17.58 -5.09 -14.62
C MET A 157 17.55 -4.19 -13.38
N SER A 158 17.71 -4.75 -12.19
CA SER A 158 17.49 -4.07 -10.92
C SER A 158 18.30 -4.74 -9.82
N ARG A 159 18.53 -4.01 -8.72
CA ARG A 159 19.24 -4.54 -7.55
C ARG A 159 18.27 -5.27 -6.63
N GLN A 160 18.49 -6.57 -6.43
CA GLN A 160 17.69 -7.36 -5.48
C GLN A 160 17.98 -6.91 -4.04
N LEU A 161 16.94 -6.52 -3.30
CA LEU A 161 17.04 -6.21 -1.87
C LEU A 161 16.84 -7.45 -1.02
N PHE A 162 15.71 -8.13 -1.20
CA PHE A 162 15.42 -9.40 -0.53
C PHE A 162 14.33 -10.18 -1.25
N GLU A 163 14.22 -11.46 -0.91
CA GLU A 163 13.14 -12.35 -1.36
C GLU A 163 12.46 -13.01 -0.16
N GLN A 164 11.16 -13.25 -0.27
CA GLN A 164 10.37 -13.89 0.78
C GLN A 164 9.34 -14.85 0.18
N PRO A 165 9.28 -16.13 0.60
CA PRO A 165 8.24 -17.05 0.15
C PRO A 165 6.83 -16.56 0.49
N VAL A 166 5.88 -16.73 -0.43
CA VAL A 166 4.46 -16.46 -0.16
C VAL A 166 3.82 -17.74 0.38
N LEU A 167 3.75 -17.87 1.70
CA LEU A 167 3.33 -19.12 2.36
C LEU A 167 1.93 -19.61 1.96
N THR A 168 1.05 -18.70 1.54
CA THR A 168 -0.31 -19.03 1.09
C THR A 168 -0.41 -19.35 -0.41
N ARG A 169 0.68 -19.19 -1.17
CA ARG A 169 0.77 -19.45 -2.61
C ARG A 169 2.06 -20.21 -2.93
N PRO A 170 2.09 -21.54 -2.71
CA PRO A 170 3.27 -22.36 -3.00
C PRO A 170 3.77 -22.17 -4.44
N GLY A 171 5.10 -22.17 -4.63
CA GLY A 171 5.74 -21.94 -5.93
C GLY A 171 5.89 -20.47 -6.32
N THR A 172 5.49 -19.55 -5.43
CA THR A 172 5.69 -18.10 -5.62
C THR A 172 6.43 -17.47 -4.45
N LYS A 173 7.21 -16.45 -4.78
CA LYS A 173 7.94 -15.61 -3.85
C LYS A 173 7.61 -14.14 -4.09
N ARG A 174 7.74 -13.35 -3.03
CA ARG A 174 7.86 -11.92 -3.12
C ARG A 174 9.31 -11.57 -3.40
N SER A 175 9.56 -10.84 -4.47
CA SER A 175 10.87 -10.26 -4.78
C SER A 175 10.78 -8.75 -4.61
N VAL A 176 11.69 -8.18 -3.81
CA VAL A 176 11.75 -6.73 -3.57
C VAL A 176 13.05 -6.18 -4.13
N LEU A 177 12.91 -5.17 -4.98
CA LEU A 177 13.95 -4.64 -5.86
C LEU A 177 14.13 -3.15 -5.60
N ALA A 178 15.37 -2.68 -5.68
CA ALA A 178 15.69 -1.27 -5.86
C ALA A 178 15.97 -1.02 -7.35
N ILE A 179 15.31 -0.01 -7.91
CA ILE A 179 15.32 0.31 -9.33
C ILE A 179 15.65 1.79 -9.47
N PRO A 180 16.60 2.19 -10.32
CA PRO A 180 16.78 3.60 -10.63
C PRO A 180 15.47 4.22 -11.13
N VAL A 181 15.07 5.39 -10.63
CA VAL A 181 13.79 6.06 -10.99
C VAL A 181 13.69 6.19 -12.51
N ARG A 182 14.79 6.56 -13.16
CA ARG A 182 14.90 6.68 -14.62
C ARG A 182 14.66 5.39 -15.41
N GLN A 183 14.83 4.24 -14.77
CA GLN A 183 14.60 2.92 -15.37
C GLN A 183 13.25 2.32 -14.95
N LEU A 184 12.49 2.98 -14.07
CA LEU A 184 11.21 2.46 -13.56
C LEU A 184 10.22 2.23 -14.70
N GLY A 185 10.08 3.18 -15.63
CA GLY A 185 9.14 3.06 -16.74
C GLY A 185 9.44 1.84 -17.63
N ASP A 186 10.69 1.70 -18.06
CA ASP A 186 11.18 0.54 -18.82
C ASP A 186 10.99 -0.78 -18.08
N PHE A 187 11.35 -0.80 -16.79
CA PHE A 187 11.18 -1.98 -15.95
C PHE A 187 9.71 -2.40 -15.86
N LEU A 188 8.81 -1.46 -15.57
CA LEU A 188 7.38 -1.71 -15.46
C LEU A 188 6.79 -2.21 -16.79
N ARG A 189 7.22 -1.64 -17.92
CA ARG A 189 6.84 -2.17 -19.25
C ARG A 189 7.29 -3.61 -19.43
N HIS A 190 8.53 -3.92 -19.08
CA HIS A 190 9.07 -5.27 -19.24
C HIS A 190 8.29 -6.30 -18.40
N VAL A 191 8.01 -6.00 -17.13
CA VAL A 191 7.24 -6.93 -16.28
C VAL A 191 5.78 -7.05 -16.71
N LEU A 192 5.17 -6.00 -17.28
CA LEU A 192 3.82 -6.06 -17.84
C LEU A 192 3.69 -7.04 -19.02
N THR A 193 4.79 -7.38 -19.70
CA THR A 193 4.79 -8.40 -20.77
C THR A 193 4.81 -9.84 -20.24
N ARG A 194 4.99 -10.03 -18.93
CA ARG A 194 5.17 -11.34 -18.29
C ARG A 194 3.95 -11.67 -17.42
N PRO A 195 3.03 -12.54 -17.88
CA PRO A 195 1.80 -12.83 -17.15
C PRO A 195 2.03 -13.50 -15.79
N GLU A 196 3.19 -14.14 -15.59
CA GLU A 196 3.59 -14.77 -14.33
C GLU A 196 4.10 -13.77 -13.28
N VAL A 197 4.37 -12.52 -13.67
CA VAL A 197 4.87 -11.47 -12.77
C VAL A 197 3.73 -10.55 -12.39
N VAL A 198 3.49 -10.40 -11.09
CA VAL A 198 2.51 -9.45 -10.56
C VAL A 198 3.26 -8.33 -9.86
N VAL A 199 3.09 -7.10 -10.31
CA VAL A 199 3.56 -5.92 -9.57
C VAL A 199 2.67 -5.75 -8.35
N GLU A 200 3.22 -6.06 -7.18
CA GLU A 200 2.49 -5.94 -5.92
C GLU A 200 2.44 -4.49 -5.44
N HIS A 201 3.59 -3.81 -5.49
CA HIS A 201 3.68 -2.43 -5.04
C HIS A 201 4.86 -1.69 -5.69
N VAL A 202 4.64 -0.44 -6.08
CA VAL A 202 5.68 0.55 -6.35
C VAL A 202 5.61 1.56 -5.20
N TYR A 203 6.71 1.75 -4.48
CA TYR A 203 6.75 2.63 -3.32
C TYR A 203 6.96 4.08 -3.76
N ASP A 204 6.39 5.05 -3.05
CA ASP A 204 6.36 6.48 -3.42
C ASP A 204 7.15 7.40 -2.46
N PHE A 205 8.11 6.80 -1.73
CA PHE A 205 8.98 7.37 -0.67
C PHE A 205 8.33 7.62 0.70
#